data_AF-A0A2H0Z0D4-F1
#
_entry.id   AF-A0A2H0Z0D4-F1
#
_cell.length_a   1.000
_cell.length_b   1.000
_cell.length_c   1.000
_cell.angle_alpha   90.00
_cell.angle_beta   90.00
_cell.angle_gamma   90.00
#
_symmetry.space_group_name_H-M   'P 1'
#
loop_
_entity.id
_entity.type
_entity.pdbx_description
1 polymer ?
#
loop_
_entity_poly.entity_id
_entity_poly.type
_entity_poly.pdbx_seq_one_letter_code
_entity_poly.pdbx_strand_id
1 'polypeptide(L)'
;MAIFRMQEHKVSQISLNEQGFSNESELRDLFADNLEDILGVRFLAKEYPTNNSRIDTLGLDENNAPVIIEYKWRQNEEVLAQGLFYFDWLMSNKPHFDLLVKNKLNKDYVFNLVKDSYESTL
;
A
#
# COMPACT_ATOMS: atom_id res chain seq x y z
N MET A 1 1.78 -26.06 10.54
CA MET A 1 1.62 -26.54 9.15
C MET A 1 2.99 -26.52 8.49
N ALA A 2 3.40 -27.59 7.81
CA ALA A 2 4.73 -27.63 7.17
C ALA A 2 4.71 -26.91 5.82
N ILE A 3 5.68 -26.03 5.58
CA ILE A 3 5.88 -25.34 4.30
C ILE A 3 7.12 -25.92 3.62
N PHE A 4 7.01 -26.19 2.32
CA PHE A 4 8.09 -26.76 1.51
C PHE A 4 8.40 -25.86 0.33
N ARG A 5 9.69 -25.74 -0.01
CA ARG A 5 10.17 -25.12 -1.25
C ARG A 5 10.64 -26.22 -2.20
N MET A 6 10.23 -26.13 -3.45
CA MET A 6 10.66 -27.03 -4.53
C MET A 6 11.57 -26.26 -5.49
N GLN A 7 12.73 -26.82 -5.80
CA GLN A 7 13.63 -26.33 -6.86
C GLN A 7 14.01 -27.52 -7.73
N GLU A 8 13.65 -27.46 -9.01
CA GLU A 8 13.66 -28.59 -9.94
C GLU A 8 12.92 -29.82 -9.35
N HIS A 9 13.65 -30.89 -9.02
CA HIS A 9 13.12 -32.13 -8.44
C HIS A 9 13.54 -32.35 -6.97
N LYS A 10 14.11 -31.32 -6.33
CA LYS A 10 14.46 -31.38 -4.89
C LYS A 10 13.47 -30.57 -4.08
N VAL A 11 13.07 -31.16 -2.95
CA VAL A 11 12.18 -30.54 -1.97
C VAL A 11 12.94 -30.33 -0.66
N SER A 12 12.84 -29.13 -0.10
CA SER A 12 13.37 -28.78 1.22
C SER A 12 12.26 -28.21 2.09
N GLN A 13 12.11 -28.70 3.31
CA GLN A 13 11.25 -28.07 4.30
C GLN A 13 11.81 -26.71 4.68
N ILE A 14 10.94 -25.69 4.71
CA ILE A 14 11.29 -24.38 5.24
C ILE A 14 10.91 -24.34 6.70
N SER A 15 11.89 -24.12 7.57
CA SER A 15 11.66 -23.67 8.93
C SER A 15 11.18 -22.23 8.87
N LEU A 16 9.94 -21.99 9.29
CA LEU A 16 9.43 -20.64 9.42
C LEU A 16 10.07 -19.98 10.63
N ASN A 17 10.42 -18.71 10.51
CA ASN A 17 10.68 -17.92 11.69
C ASN A 17 9.36 -17.82 12.47
N GLU A 18 9.29 -18.45 13.64
CA GLU A 18 8.12 -18.36 14.52
C GLU A 18 8.03 -16.98 15.19
N GLN A 19 9.13 -16.24 15.25
CA GLN A 19 9.09 -14.82 15.53
C GLN A 19 8.60 -14.10 14.26
N GLY A 20 7.30 -13.84 14.20
CA GLY A 20 6.71 -12.93 13.21
C GLY A 20 7.23 -11.50 13.38
N PHE A 21 6.44 -10.50 12.99
CA PHE A 21 6.83 -9.11 13.16
C PHE A 21 6.86 -8.71 14.64
N SER A 22 7.78 -7.82 15.00
CA SER A 22 7.90 -7.29 16.36
C SER A 22 6.91 -6.14 16.60
N ASN A 23 6.56 -5.39 15.55
CA ASN A 23 5.66 -4.24 15.61
C ASN A 23 5.14 -3.82 14.21
N GLU A 24 4.28 -2.80 14.19
CA GLU A 24 3.67 -2.24 12.97
C GLU A 24 4.69 -1.61 12.01
N SER A 25 5.76 -0.99 12.52
CA SER A 25 6.81 -0.40 11.68
C SER A 25 7.54 -1.47 10.88
N GLU A 26 7.88 -2.60 11.51
CA GLU A 26 8.57 -3.71 10.83
C GLU A 26 7.70 -4.31 9.73
N LEU A 27 6.40 -4.50 10.00
CA LEU A 27 5.42 -4.95 9.01
C LEU A 27 5.30 -3.96 7.84
N ARG A 28 5.12 -2.67 8.13
CA ARG A 28 5.04 -1.61 7.12
C ARG A 28 6.29 -1.56 6.26
N ASP A 29 7.47 -1.62 6.89
CA ASP A 29 8.74 -1.49 6.19
C ASP A 29 8.98 -2.69 5.26
N LEU A 30 8.65 -3.92 5.70
CA LEU A 30 8.70 -5.09 4.81
C LEU A 30 7.78 -4.91 3.60
N PHE A 31 6.54 -4.48 3.81
CA PHE A 31 5.60 -4.27 2.70
C PHE A 31 6.06 -3.14 1.78
N ALA A 32 6.54 -2.02 2.32
CA ALA A 32 7.02 -0.89 1.53
C ALA A 32 8.15 -1.30 0.58
N ASP A 33 9.05 -2.18 1.03
CA ASP A 33 10.20 -2.67 0.24
C ASP A 33 9.79 -3.72 -0.81
N ASN A 34 8.61 -4.35 -0.68
CA ASN A 34 8.17 -5.49 -1.50
C ASN A 34 6.76 -5.31 -2.08
N LEU A 35 6.27 -4.06 -2.15
CA LEU A 35 4.85 -3.79 -2.40
C LEU A 35 4.38 -4.26 -3.79
N GLU A 36 5.27 -4.14 -4.77
CA GLU A 36 5.03 -4.56 -6.15
C GLU A 36 4.92 -6.08 -6.24
N ASP A 37 5.82 -6.81 -5.58
CA ASP A 37 5.83 -8.27 -5.58
C ASP A 37 4.67 -8.89 -4.79
N ILE A 38 4.25 -8.24 -3.68
CA ILE A 38 3.21 -8.77 -2.78
C ILE A 38 1.81 -8.43 -3.29
N LEU A 39 1.59 -7.18 -3.75
CA LEU A 39 0.26 -6.65 -4.03
C LEU A 39 0.09 -6.13 -5.47
N GLY A 40 1.13 -6.11 -6.29
CA GLY A 40 1.08 -5.45 -7.61
C GLY A 40 0.97 -3.93 -7.50
N VAL A 41 1.33 -3.35 -6.35
CA VAL A 41 1.22 -1.91 -6.09
C VAL A 41 2.59 -1.27 -6.15
N ARG A 42 2.75 -0.26 -7.00
CA ARG A 42 3.97 0.54 -7.08
C ARG A 42 4.07 1.46 -5.87
N PHE A 43 5.17 1.36 -5.13
CA PHE A 43 5.39 2.14 -3.92
C PHE A 43 5.58 3.64 -4.23
N LEU A 44 4.85 4.49 -3.51
CA LEU A 44 5.01 5.95 -3.59
C LEU A 44 5.76 6.51 -2.37
N ALA A 45 5.20 6.29 -1.18
CA ALA A 45 5.75 6.81 0.07
C ALA A 45 5.30 5.96 1.25
N LYS A 46 6.07 6.00 2.34
CA LYS A 46 5.68 5.51 3.66
C LYS A 46 5.71 6.66 4.66
N GLU A 47 4.87 6.58 5.69
CA GLU A 47 4.72 7.63 6.71
C GLU A 47 4.45 9.02 6.10
N TYR A 48 3.61 9.06 5.07
CA TYR A 48 3.34 10.28 4.33
C TYR A 48 2.56 11.28 5.21
N PRO A 49 3.07 12.49 5.43
CA PRO A 49 2.44 13.44 6.34
C PRO A 49 1.11 13.97 5.79
N THR A 50 0.12 14.06 6.65
CA THR A 50 -1.13 14.79 6.43
C THR A 50 -1.23 15.94 7.44
N ASN A 51 -2.34 16.68 7.45
CA ASN A 51 -2.48 17.85 8.31
C ASN A 51 -2.29 17.53 9.80
N ASN A 52 -2.88 16.42 10.28
CA ASN A 52 -2.93 16.06 11.70
C ASN A 52 -2.50 14.60 11.97
N SER A 53 -2.02 13.88 10.96
CA SER A 53 -1.64 12.47 11.07
C SER A 53 -0.62 12.10 9.98
N ARG A 54 -0.31 10.81 9.81
CA ARG A 54 0.46 10.29 8.69
C ARG A 54 -0.24 9.07 8.09
N ILE A 55 -0.16 8.93 6.77
CA ILE A 55 -0.59 7.71 6.06
C ILE A 55 0.59 6.73 6.08
N ASP A 56 0.36 5.51 6.57
CA ASP A 56 1.42 4.51 6.70
C ASP A 56 2.09 4.18 5.37
N THR A 57 1.33 3.91 4.31
CA THR A 57 1.87 3.70 2.96
C THR A 57 0.89 4.18 1.89
N LEU A 58 1.44 4.88 0.90
CA LEU A 58 0.78 5.27 -0.34
C LEU A 58 1.39 4.51 -1.51
N GLY A 59 0.54 4.07 -2.42
CA GLY A 59 0.94 3.36 -3.63
C GLY A 59 0.02 3.64 -4.82
N LEU A 60 0.37 3.03 -5.95
CA LEU A 60 -0.37 3.11 -7.19
C LEU A 60 -0.50 1.71 -7.79
N ASP A 61 -1.72 1.21 -7.96
CA ASP A 61 -1.93 -0.14 -8.51
C ASP A 61 -1.63 -0.22 -10.02
N GLU A 62 -1.84 -1.40 -10.60
CA GLU A 62 -1.68 -1.68 -12.02
C GLU A 62 -2.59 -0.87 -12.95
N ASN A 63 -3.76 -0.43 -12.46
CA ASN A 63 -4.72 0.42 -13.19
C ASN A 63 -4.44 1.92 -13.01
N ASN A 64 -3.37 2.26 -12.31
CA ASN A 64 -3.07 3.61 -11.85
C ASN A 64 -4.11 4.16 -10.85
N ALA A 65 -4.80 3.31 -10.10
CA ALA A 65 -5.64 3.76 -9.00
C ALA A 65 -4.77 4.03 -7.74
N PRO A 66 -5.04 5.09 -6.99
CA PRO A 66 -4.40 5.34 -5.70
C PRO A 66 -4.69 4.23 -4.69
N VAL A 67 -3.66 3.81 -3.96
CA VAL A 67 -3.77 2.81 -2.89
C VAL A 67 -3.29 3.42 -1.57
N ILE A 68 -4.09 3.26 -0.52
CA ILE A 68 -3.74 3.57 0.86
C ILE A 68 -3.66 2.26 1.62
N ILE A 69 -2.58 2.06 2.38
CA ILE A 69 -2.40 0.88 3.25
C ILE A 69 -2.13 1.38 4.66
N GLU A 70 -2.95 0.93 5.59
CA GLU A 70 -2.80 1.13 7.03
C GLU A 70 -2.48 -0.23 7.66
N TYR A 71 -1.41 -0.31 8.45
CA TYR A 71 -0.98 -1.57 9.05
C TYR A 71 -1.46 -1.67 10.49
N LYS A 72 -1.90 -2.87 10.88
CA LYS A 72 -2.14 -3.22 12.28
C LYS A 72 -1.49 -4.55 12.59
N TRP A 73 -0.64 -4.58 13.61
CA TRP A 73 0.00 -5.82 14.04
C TRP A 73 -0.92 -6.66 14.93
N ARG A 74 -1.82 -5.99 15.67
CA ARG A 74 -2.83 -6.63 16.52
C ARG A 74 -4.21 -6.16 16.10
N GLN A 75 -5.24 -6.90 16.53
CA GLN A 75 -6.63 -6.53 16.24
C GLN A 75 -6.94 -5.15 16.84
N ASN A 76 -7.39 -4.22 16.01
CA ASN A 76 -7.74 -2.86 16.39
C ASN A 76 -8.97 -2.41 15.57
N GLU A 77 -10.05 -2.02 16.27
CA GLU A 77 -11.30 -1.58 15.64
C GLU A 77 -11.21 -0.19 15.00
N GLU A 78 -10.22 0.62 15.39
CA GLU A 78 -10.04 2.00 14.90
C GLU A 78 -9.52 2.06 13.46
N VAL A 79 -9.01 0.95 12.91
CA VAL A 79 -8.41 0.91 11.57
C VAL A 79 -9.37 1.39 10.47
N LEU A 80 -10.67 1.11 10.62
CA LEU A 80 -11.67 1.56 9.66
C LEU A 80 -11.82 3.09 9.67
N ALA A 81 -11.87 3.69 10.86
CA ALA A 81 -11.98 5.14 11.00
C ALA A 81 -10.73 5.85 10.44
N GLN A 82 -9.53 5.30 10.69
CA GLN A 82 -8.29 5.83 10.13
C GLN A 82 -8.27 5.72 8.60
N GLY A 83 -8.67 4.56 8.05
CA GLY A 83 -8.79 4.36 6.61
C GLY A 83 -9.73 5.37 5.94
N LEU A 84 -10.90 5.63 6.54
CA LEU A 84 -11.85 6.63 6.04
C LEU A 84 -11.27 8.05 6.10
N PHE A 85 -10.61 8.42 7.19
CA PHE A 85 -9.95 9.73 7.30
C PHE A 85 -8.87 9.93 6.22
N TYR A 86 -8.08 8.90 5.93
CA TYR A 86 -7.06 8.98 4.88
C TYR A 86 -7.65 9.01 3.48
N PHE A 87 -8.77 8.31 3.26
CA PHE A 87 -9.51 8.41 2.02
C PHE A 87 -10.04 9.83 1.80
N ASP A 88 -10.66 10.44 2.81
CA ASP A 88 -11.15 11.83 2.74
C ASP A 88 -10.02 12.83 2.50
N TRP A 89 -8.87 12.61 3.14
CA TRP A 89 -7.67 13.40 2.89
C TRP A 89 -7.22 13.27 1.43
N LEU A 90 -7.10 12.06 0.90
CA LEU A 90 -6.70 11.82 -0.49
C LEU A 90 -7.65 12.51 -1.46
N MET A 91 -8.96 12.44 -1.17
CA MET A 91 -9.98 13.05 -2.01
C MET A 91 -9.91 14.58 -2.02
N SER A 92 -9.57 15.17 -0.89
CA SER A 92 -9.39 16.62 -0.75
C SER A 92 -8.05 17.11 -1.28
N ASN A 93 -7.08 16.21 -1.48
CA ASN A 93 -5.69 16.53 -1.82
C ASN A 93 -5.20 15.83 -3.10
N LYS A 94 -6.08 15.58 -4.08
CA LYS A 94 -5.73 14.97 -5.38
C LYS A 94 -4.46 15.58 -6.02
N PRO A 95 -4.30 16.92 -6.10
CA PRO A 95 -3.10 17.50 -6.73
C PRO A 95 -1.80 17.17 -6.01
N HIS A 96 -1.83 17.02 -4.68
CA HIS A 96 -0.66 16.60 -3.92
C HIS A 96 -0.28 15.16 -4.23
N PHE A 97 -1.27 14.29 -4.38
CA PHE A 97 -1.05 12.90 -4.79
C PHE A 97 -0.49 12.84 -6.22
N ASP A 98 -1.02 13.62 -7.15
CA ASP A 98 -0.52 13.67 -8.53
C ASP A 98 0.94 14.11 -8.59
N LEU A 99 1.30 15.12 -7.81
CA LEU A 99 2.68 15.57 -7.66
C LEU A 99 3.58 14.50 -7.04
N LEU A 100 3.07 13.75 -6.05
CA LEU A 100 3.80 12.63 -5.44
C LEU A 100 4.10 11.53 -6.48
N VAL A 101 3.10 11.14 -7.29
CA VAL A 101 3.28 10.17 -8.36
C VAL A 101 4.32 10.65 -9.37
N LYS A 102 4.21 11.92 -9.80
CA LYS A 102 5.15 12.53 -10.73
C LYS A 102 6.58 12.51 -10.19
N ASN A 103 6.78 12.93 -8.94
CA ASN A 103 8.10 12.98 -8.34
C ASN A 103 8.72 11.60 -8.12
N LYS A 104 7.90 10.60 -7.76
CA LYS A 104 8.40 9.26 -7.46
C LYS A 104 8.63 8.41 -8.70
N LEU A 105 7.70 8.45 -9.67
CA LEU A 105 7.69 7.57 -10.84
C LEU A 105 8.13 8.26 -12.13
N ASN A 106 8.38 9.58 -12.09
CA ASN A 106 8.70 10.41 -13.25
C ASN A 106 7.68 10.27 -14.40
N LYS A 107 6.39 10.23 -14.04
CA LYS A 107 5.26 10.12 -14.98
C LYS A 107 4.25 11.21 -14.69
N ASP A 108 3.73 11.84 -15.74
CA ASP A 108 2.53 12.67 -15.59
C ASP A 108 1.36 11.75 -15.25
N TYR A 109 0.62 12.12 -14.21
CA TYR A 109 -0.49 11.36 -13.67
C TYR A 109 -1.64 12.31 -13.38
N VAL A 110 -2.84 11.86 -13.71
CA VAL A 110 -4.09 12.54 -13.35
C VAL A 110 -4.85 11.57 -12.47
N PHE A 111 -5.20 12.04 -11.28
CA PHE A 111 -5.96 11.26 -10.32
C PHE A 111 -7.17 10.59 -10.97
N ASN A 112 -7.23 9.26 -10.88
CA ASN A 112 -8.34 8.47 -11.38
C ASN A 112 -8.81 7.48 -10.31
N LEU A 113 -10.10 7.54 -9.96
CA LEU A 113 -10.77 6.46 -9.26
C LEU A 113 -11.76 5.82 -10.23
N VAL A 114 -12.00 4.51 -10.09
CA VAL A 114 -12.93 3.71 -10.93
C VAL A 114 -14.35 4.31 -11.06
N LYS A 115 -14.72 5.34 -10.26
CA LYS A 115 -15.95 6.10 -10.47
C LYS A 115 -15.87 7.15 -11.58
N ASP A 116 -14.71 7.79 -11.78
CA ASP A 116 -14.52 8.87 -12.77
C ASP A 116 -14.50 8.32 -14.22
N SER A 117 -14.31 7.01 -14.41
CA SER A 117 -14.38 6.36 -15.72
C SER A 117 -15.80 6.18 -16.26
N TYR A 118 -16.84 6.25 -15.42
CA TYR A 118 -18.24 6.13 -15.87
C TYR A 118 -18.88 7.47 -16.29
N GLU A 119 -18.36 8.61 -15.80
CA GLU A 119 -18.87 9.94 -16.20
C GLU A 119 -18.30 10.44 -17.53
N SER A 120 -17.31 9.76 -18.12
CA SER A 120 -16.71 10.12 -19.42
C SER A 120 -17.45 9.57 -20.65
N THR A 121 -18.60 8.92 -20.46
CA THR A 121 -19.40 8.29 -21.53
C THR A 121 -20.77 8.94 -21.77
N LEU A 122 -21.00 10.17 -21.29
CA LEU A 122 -22.20 10.97 -21.59
C LEU A 122 -21.86 12.25 -22.35
#